data_AF-A0A932CJM6-F1
#
_entry.id   AF-A0A932CJM6-F1
#
_cell.length_a   1.000
_cell.length_b   1.000
_cell.length_c   1.000
_cell.angle_alpha   90.00
_cell.angle_beta   90.00
_cell.angle_gamma   90.00
#
_symmetry.space_group_name_H-M   'P 1'
#
loop_
_entity.id
_entity.type
_entity.pdbx_description
1 polymer ?
#
loop_
_entity_poly.entity_id
_entity_poly.type
_entity_poly.pdbx_seq_one_letter_code
_entity_poly.pdbx_strand_id
1 'polypeptide(L)'
;MNKNRAGVLLSLALVVLAALSAGCASGARPTPTPTPRVSSGVPVLAFDKRQVDLGTVTRDQQGAATFLVMNRGDRPLQVGPVTVQVEQGGEIAESVKENVHVGPGEVFLLPIKLGDHPQLGPYHLLVNVASNDPATPTATLSVDFNVVEAPPPPGTGPRLRVDKEMIDIGPVPYDWPLYEVFTLRNDGDAPLVLQGKPVVRVEEGC
;
A
#
# COMPACT_ATOMS: atom_id res chain seq x y z
N MET A 1 -8.07 33.98 13.22
CA MET A 1 -6.74 34.62 13.47
C MET A 1 -6.64 34.96 14.95
N ASN A 2 -5.97 34.12 15.73
CA ASN A 2 -5.72 34.39 17.15
C ASN A 2 -4.23 34.18 17.43
N LYS A 3 -3.56 35.26 17.84
CA LYS A 3 -2.11 35.31 18.06
C LYS A 3 -1.82 34.93 19.51
N ASN A 4 -1.29 33.74 19.74
CA ASN A 4 -0.59 33.43 21.01
C ASN A 4 0.92 33.41 20.74
N ARG A 5 1.56 34.53 21.11
CA ARG A 5 3.00 34.62 21.33
C ARG A 5 3.25 34.22 22.78
N ALA A 6 4.01 33.16 23.00
CA ALA A 6 4.68 32.91 24.28
C ALA A 6 6.12 32.54 23.95
N GLY A 7 7.01 33.51 24.18
CA GLY A 7 8.44 33.27 24.18
C GLY A 7 8.87 32.72 25.53
N VAL A 8 9.81 31.78 25.51
CA VAL A 8 10.67 31.48 26.66
C VAL A 8 12.08 31.34 26.11
N LEU A 9 12.85 32.42 26.25
CA LEU A 9 14.30 32.45 26.17
C LEU A 9 14.82 31.92 27.50
N LEU A 10 15.47 30.75 27.50
CA LEU A 10 16.18 30.24 28.67
C LEU A 10 17.68 30.34 28.41
N SER A 11 18.31 31.30 29.08
CA SER A 11 19.73 31.60 29.04
C SER A 11 20.43 31.01 30.26
N LEU A 12 21.68 30.59 30.04
CA LEU A 12 22.80 30.44 30.99
C LEU A 12 22.81 29.25 31.98
N ALA A 13 23.76 28.35 31.75
CA ALA A 13 24.75 27.99 32.76
C ALA A 13 26.04 27.52 32.08
N LEU A 14 27.05 28.40 32.08
CA LEU A 14 28.43 28.11 31.72
C LEU A 14 29.10 27.50 32.96
N VAL A 15 29.49 26.22 32.90
CA VAL A 15 30.38 25.61 33.91
C VAL A 15 31.69 25.28 33.20
N VAL A 16 32.72 26.07 33.50
CA VAL A 16 34.10 25.82 33.13
C VAL A 16 34.69 24.90 34.21
N LEU A 17 35.05 23.68 33.83
CA LEU A 17 35.94 22.84 34.62
C LEU A 17 37.11 22.41 33.72
N ALA A 18 38.28 22.94 34.00
CA ALA A 18 39.55 22.56 33.39
C ALA A 18 40.36 21.79 34.42
N ALA A 19 40.81 20.56 34.09
CA ALA A 19 42.10 20.02 34.51
C ALA A 19 42.42 18.64 33.88
N LEU A 20 43.43 18.66 33.01
CA LEU A 20 44.62 17.78 32.97
C LEU A 20 44.56 16.30 32.52
N SER A 21 44.96 16.13 31.25
CA SER A 21 46.06 15.28 30.71
C SER A 21 46.11 13.77 30.98
N ALA A 22 45.95 12.97 29.92
CA ALA A 22 46.87 11.90 29.51
C ALA A 22 46.45 11.28 28.16
N GLY A 23 47.40 11.09 27.24
CA GLY A 23 47.27 10.13 26.12
C GLY A 23 47.00 10.71 24.74
N CYS A 24 47.98 11.39 24.13
CA CYS A 24 48.02 11.55 22.68
C CYS A 24 48.43 10.22 22.02
N ALA A 25 47.44 9.44 21.59
CA ALA A 25 47.61 8.48 20.51
C ALA A 25 46.53 8.77 19.46
N SER A 26 46.77 9.81 18.67
CA SER A 26 45.97 10.14 17.48
C SER A 26 46.25 9.07 16.42
N GLY A 27 45.61 7.91 16.57
CA GLY A 27 45.38 7.03 15.44
C GLY A 27 44.49 7.79 14.46
N ALA A 28 45.10 8.39 13.44
CA ALA A 28 44.36 8.94 12.32
C ALA A 28 43.48 7.81 11.78
N ARG A 29 42.17 7.94 11.96
CA ARG A 29 41.20 7.06 11.30
C ARG A 29 41.55 7.14 9.80
N PRO A 30 41.77 6.03 9.08
CA PRO A 30 42.00 6.10 7.65
C PRO A 30 40.80 6.81 7.04
N THR A 31 41.02 8.04 6.56
CA THR A 31 40.08 8.72 5.69
C THR A 31 39.83 7.75 4.54
N PRO A 32 38.59 7.29 4.29
CA PRO A 32 38.34 6.45 3.13
C PRO A 32 38.84 7.24 1.92
N THR A 33 39.92 6.76 1.30
CA THR A 33 40.41 7.30 0.04
C THR A 33 39.22 7.29 -0.89
N PRO A 34 38.75 8.45 -1.39
CA PRO A 34 37.66 8.46 -2.35
C PRO A 34 38.13 7.62 -3.53
N THR A 35 37.55 6.43 -3.68
CA THR A 35 37.78 5.58 -4.84
C THR A 35 37.52 6.47 -6.06
N PRO A 36 38.49 6.67 -6.96
CA PRO A 36 38.27 7.48 -8.15
C PRO A 36 37.10 6.83 -8.90
N ARG A 37 35.94 7.49 -8.90
CA ARG A 37 34.83 7.09 -9.75
C ARG A 37 35.34 7.26 -11.17
N VAL A 38 35.47 6.14 -11.87
CA VAL A 38 35.79 6.14 -13.30
C VAL A 38 34.70 6.96 -13.97
N SER A 39 35.06 8.17 -14.36
CA SER A 39 34.19 9.12 -15.03
C SER A 39 33.98 8.60 -16.44
N SER A 40 32.83 7.96 -16.68
CA SER A 40 32.45 7.44 -17.99
C SER A 40 32.08 8.55 -18.98
N GLY A 41 31.92 9.79 -18.49
CA GLY A 41 31.57 10.96 -19.29
C GLY A 41 30.16 10.92 -19.86
N VAL A 42 29.31 9.98 -19.43
CA VAL A 42 27.97 9.71 -19.96
C VAL A 42 26.97 9.48 -18.82
N PRO A 43 25.67 9.81 -19.03
CA PRO A 43 24.63 9.43 -18.08
C PRO A 43 24.44 7.91 -18.09
N VAL A 44 24.08 7.33 -16.95
CA VAL A 44 23.81 5.88 -16.83
C VAL A 44 22.50 5.68 -16.09
N LEU A 45 21.50 5.18 -16.79
CA LEU A 45 20.18 4.87 -16.25
C LEU A 45 20.23 3.57 -15.45
N ALA A 46 19.77 3.62 -14.21
CA ALA A 46 19.62 2.45 -13.36
C ALA A 46 18.28 2.47 -12.63
N PHE A 47 17.80 1.29 -12.27
CA PHE A 47 16.58 1.09 -11.49
C PHE A 47 16.89 0.27 -10.24
N ASP A 48 16.10 0.43 -9.18
CA ASP A 48 16.16 -0.46 -8.01
C ASP A 48 15.69 -1.88 -8.37
N LYS A 49 14.66 -1.97 -9.21
CA LYS A 49 14.06 -3.20 -9.70
C LYS A 49 13.53 -3.02 -11.12
N ARG A 50 13.35 -4.14 -11.83
CA ARG A 50 12.80 -4.18 -13.19
C ARG A 50 11.35 -4.66 -13.25
N GLN A 51 10.87 -5.27 -12.17
CA GLN A 51 9.54 -5.86 -12.09
C GLN A 51 8.93 -5.55 -10.72
N VAL A 52 7.61 -5.34 -10.71
CA VAL A 52 6.80 -5.26 -9.50
C VAL A 52 5.62 -6.21 -9.65
N ASP A 53 5.40 -7.05 -8.65
CA ASP A 53 4.17 -7.83 -8.53
C ASP A 53 3.33 -7.19 -7.42
N LEU A 54 2.14 -6.70 -7.77
CA LEU A 54 1.20 -6.13 -6.79
C LEU A 54 0.31 -7.21 -6.17
N GLY A 55 0.41 -8.46 -6.64
CA GLY A 55 -0.40 -9.57 -6.21
C GLY A 55 -1.85 -9.39 -6.65
N THR A 56 -2.77 -9.50 -5.70
CA THR A 56 -4.21 -9.36 -5.97
C THR A 56 -4.67 -7.93 -5.73
N VAL A 57 -5.34 -7.35 -6.72
CA VAL A 57 -6.00 -6.05 -6.63
C VAL A 57 -7.49 -6.24 -6.86
N THR A 58 -8.34 -5.52 -6.13
CA THR A 58 -9.78 -5.55 -6.37
C THR A 58 -10.15 -4.57 -7.49
N ARG A 59 -11.23 -4.84 -8.23
CA ARG A 59 -11.67 -3.99 -9.34
C ARG A 59 -11.86 -2.51 -8.96
N ASP A 60 -12.25 -2.25 -7.71
CA ASP A 60 -12.46 -0.90 -7.15
C ASP A 60 -11.19 -0.26 -6.58
N GLN A 61 -10.06 -0.99 -6.52
CA GLN A 61 -8.79 -0.48 -6.05
C GLN A 61 -7.89 -0.05 -7.19
N GLN A 62 -7.48 1.22 -7.15
CA GLN A 62 -6.43 1.76 -8.00
C GLN A 62 -5.07 1.44 -7.37
N GLY A 63 -4.54 0.25 -7.66
CA GLY A 63 -3.20 -0.14 -7.23
C GLY A 63 -2.11 0.83 -7.73
N ALA A 64 -0.94 0.80 -7.10
CA ALA A 64 0.18 1.64 -7.51
C ALA A 64 1.51 0.89 -7.42
N ALA A 65 2.31 0.99 -8.48
CA ALA A 65 3.70 0.55 -8.50
C ALA A 65 4.62 1.77 -8.45
N THR A 66 5.79 1.63 -7.84
CA THR A 66 6.81 2.70 -7.82
C THR A 66 8.19 2.11 -8.04
N PHE A 67 8.89 2.69 -9.01
CA PHE A 67 10.27 2.39 -9.34
C PHE A 67 11.18 3.54 -8.92
N LEU A 68 12.38 3.23 -8.43
CA LEU A 68 13.39 4.23 -8.16
C LEU A 68 14.31 4.30 -9.38
N VAL A 69 14.31 5.45 -10.03
CA VAL A 69 15.19 5.75 -11.16
C VAL A 69 16.41 6.47 -10.64
N MET A 70 17.60 5.97 -10.98
CA MET A 70 18.87 6.51 -10.52
C MET A 70 19.75 6.86 -11.71
N ASN A 71 20.48 7.96 -11.59
CA ASN A 71 21.58 8.25 -12.49
C ASN A 71 22.90 7.79 -11.85
N ARG A 72 23.46 6.68 -12.34
CA ARG A 72 24.76 6.17 -11.88
C ARG A 72 25.94 6.69 -12.70
N GLY A 73 25.67 7.52 -13.70
CA GLY A 73 26.67 8.19 -14.51
C GLY A 73 27.18 9.46 -13.85
N ASP A 74 27.97 10.20 -14.59
CA ASP A 74 28.60 11.46 -14.17
C ASP A 74 28.12 12.67 -14.98
N ARG A 75 27.19 12.46 -15.91
CA ARG A 75 26.47 13.51 -16.65
C ARG A 75 24.98 13.49 -16.30
N PRO A 76 24.27 14.63 -16.45
CA PRO A 76 22.82 14.67 -16.24
C PRO A 76 22.07 13.67 -17.12
N LEU A 77 21.25 12.84 -16.49
CA LEU A 77 20.34 11.91 -17.14
C LEU A 77 19.03 12.65 -17.43
N GLN A 78 18.52 12.51 -18.64
CA GLN A 78 17.19 12.97 -19.04
C GLN A 78 16.33 11.73 -19.26
N VAL A 79 15.23 11.65 -18.50
CA VAL A 79 14.21 10.62 -18.63
C VAL A 79 13.03 11.23 -19.37
N GLY A 80 12.64 10.62 -20.48
CA GLY A 80 11.51 11.07 -21.29
C GLY A 80 10.15 10.66 -20.71
N PRO A 81 9.05 10.99 -21.41
CA PRO A 81 7.71 10.57 -21.03
C PRO A 81 7.64 9.04 -20.96
N VAL A 82 6.99 8.54 -19.93
CA VAL A 82 6.83 7.11 -19.71
C VAL A 82 5.57 6.63 -20.39
N THR A 83 5.75 5.66 -21.29
CA THR A 83 4.64 5.03 -22.00
C THR A 83 4.37 3.67 -21.38
N VAL A 84 3.11 3.39 -21.07
CA VAL A 84 2.70 2.12 -20.49
C VAL A 84 1.80 1.39 -21.48
N GLN A 85 2.09 0.11 -21.70
CA GLN A 85 1.30 -0.78 -22.54
C GLN A 85 0.63 -1.82 -21.64
N VAL A 86 -0.67 -2.04 -21.87
CA VAL A 86 -1.46 -3.00 -21.10
C VAL A 86 -2.01 -4.04 -22.06
N GLU A 87 -1.60 -5.30 -21.91
CA GLU A 87 -1.92 -6.35 -22.89
C GLU A 87 -3.40 -6.70 -22.94
N GLN A 88 -4.10 -6.68 -21.80
CA GLN A 88 -5.52 -7.05 -21.67
C GLN A 88 -6.48 -5.84 -21.64
N GLY A 89 -6.00 -4.67 -22.09
CA GLY A 89 -6.73 -3.40 -21.96
C GLY A 89 -6.66 -2.85 -20.53
N GLY A 90 -7.42 -1.80 -20.24
CA GLY A 90 -7.36 -1.10 -18.94
C GLY A 90 -6.58 0.21 -19.00
N GLU A 91 -6.75 1.01 -17.96
CA GLU A 91 -6.30 2.40 -17.95
C GLU A 91 -5.14 2.62 -16.99
N ILE A 92 -4.36 3.65 -17.27
CA ILE A 92 -3.31 4.15 -16.37
C ILE A 92 -3.74 5.54 -15.92
N ALA A 93 -4.06 5.66 -14.64
CA ALA A 93 -4.51 6.90 -14.04
C ALA A 93 -3.36 7.93 -13.97
N GLU A 94 -2.15 7.48 -13.64
CA GLU A 94 -1.00 8.37 -13.48
C GLU A 94 0.31 7.71 -13.92
N SER A 95 1.07 8.46 -14.72
CA SER A 95 2.45 8.17 -15.10
C SER A 95 3.20 9.49 -15.34
N VAL A 96 4.52 9.42 -15.49
CA VAL A 96 5.36 10.58 -15.84
C VAL A 96 5.15 10.96 -17.30
N LYS A 97 4.58 12.15 -17.56
CA LYS A 97 4.24 12.64 -18.90
C LYS A 97 5.23 13.65 -19.48
N GLU A 98 6.13 14.16 -18.65
CA GLU A 98 7.09 15.20 -19.01
C GLU A 98 8.53 14.69 -18.86
N ASN A 99 9.48 15.41 -19.47
CA ASN A 99 10.89 15.11 -19.32
C ASN A 99 11.36 15.43 -17.89
N VAL A 100 12.07 14.49 -17.27
CA VAL A 100 12.65 14.66 -15.94
C VAL A 100 14.17 14.66 -16.05
N HIS A 101 14.81 15.62 -15.41
CA HIS A 101 16.27 15.68 -15.30
C HIS A 101 16.71 15.10 -13.96
N VAL A 102 17.68 14.19 -13.99
CA VAL A 102 18.24 13.52 -12.82
C VAL A 102 19.75 13.72 -12.82
N GLY A 103 20.25 14.47 -11.83
CA GLY A 103 21.67 14.75 -11.66
C GLY A 103 22.49 13.50 -11.31
N PRO A 104 23.82 13.54 -11.47
CA PRO A 104 24.69 12.41 -11.10
C PRO A 104 24.52 11.97 -9.64
N GLY A 105 24.23 10.69 -9.43
CA GLY A 105 23.98 10.11 -8.11
C GLY A 105 22.61 10.44 -7.50
N GLU A 106 21.78 11.22 -8.19
CA GLU A 106 20.42 11.52 -7.74
C GLU A 106 19.45 10.38 -8.05
N VAL A 107 18.32 10.40 -7.33
CA VAL A 107 17.24 9.44 -7.42
C VAL A 107 15.92 10.16 -7.64
N PHE A 108 15.10 9.59 -8.51
CA PHE A 108 13.75 10.04 -8.82
C PHE A 108 12.75 8.89 -8.65
N LEU A 109 11.53 9.18 -8.17
CA LEU A 109 10.46 8.19 -8.06
C LEU A 109 9.61 8.21 -9.32
N LEU A 110 9.48 7.06 -9.96
CA LEU A 110 8.58 6.82 -11.09
C LEU A 110 7.32 6.11 -10.58
N PRO A 111 6.24 6.84 -10.24
CA PRO A 111 4.97 6.25 -9.88
C PRO A 111 4.21 5.79 -11.14
N ILE A 112 3.59 4.62 -11.05
CA ILE A 112 2.61 4.12 -12.02
C ILE A 112 1.34 3.81 -11.24
N LYS A 113 0.30 4.63 -11.41
CA LYS A 113 -1.01 4.37 -10.80
C LYS A 113 -1.92 3.70 -11.81
N LEU A 114 -2.49 2.59 -11.39
CA LEU A 114 -3.49 1.85 -12.12
C LEU A 114 -4.80 2.64 -12.17
N GLY A 115 -5.46 2.63 -13.32
CA GLY A 115 -6.79 3.16 -13.50
C GLY A 115 -7.83 2.04 -13.48
N ASP A 116 -8.87 2.19 -14.30
CA ASP A 116 -9.94 1.22 -14.38
C ASP A 116 -9.52 -0.04 -15.17
N HIS A 117 -9.86 -1.20 -14.61
CA HIS A 117 -9.61 -2.52 -15.21
C HIS A 117 -10.94 -3.25 -15.44
N PRO A 118 -11.43 -3.32 -16.69
CA PRO A 118 -12.78 -3.85 -16.96
C PRO A 118 -12.87 -5.37 -16.82
N GLN A 119 -11.76 -6.09 -16.94
CA GLN A 119 -11.73 -7.55 -16.92
C GLN A 119 -11.15 -8.05 -15.59
N LEU A 120 -11.58 -9.24 -15.18
CA LEU A 120 -10.98 -9.96 -14.07
C LEU A 120 -9.87 -10.87 -14.59
N GLY A 121 -8.91 -11.20 -13.73
CA GLY A 121 -7.80 -12.09 -14.06
C GLY A 121 -6.45 -11.38 -14.10
N PRO A 122 -5.42 -12.04 -14.65
CA PRO A 122 -4.05 -11.57 -14.60
C PRO A 122 -3.81 -10.44 -15.62
N TYR A 123 -3.16 -9.37 -15.19
CA TYR A 123 -2.70 -8.26 -16.00
C TYR A 123 -1.18 -8.21 -16.03
N HIS A 124 -0.64 -7.94 -17.22
CA HIS A 124 0.77 -7.70 -17.45
C HIS A 124 0.94 -6.33 -18.11
N LEU A 125 1.70 -5.44 -17.47
CA LEU A 125 1.98 -4.10 -17.95
C LEU A 125 3.45 -3.97 -18.32
N LEU A 126 3.71 -3.38 -19.49
CA LEU A 126 5.05 -3.02 -19.94
C LEU A 126 5.22 -1.50 -19.84
N VAL A 127 6.13 -1.07 -18.98
CA VAL A 127 6.46 0.34 -18.74
C VAL A 127 7.74 0.67 -19.49
N ASN A 128 7.61 1.48 -20.53
CA ASN A 128 8.73 1.90 -21.38
C ASN A 128 9.21 3.29 -20.94
N VAL A 129 10.47 3.35 -20.54
CA VAL A 129 11.16 4.53 -20.03
C VAL A 129 12.22 4.94 -21.05
N ALA A 130 11.98 6.04 -21.77
CA ALA A 130 12.97 6.61 -22.68
C ALA A 130 14.02 7.41 -21.88
N SER A 131 15.27 7.40 -22.34
CA SER A 131 16.34 8.19 -21.72
C SER A 131 17.44 8.60 -22.70
N ASN A 132 18.31 9.52 -22.27
CA ASN A 132 19.53 9.88 -23.00
C ASN A 132 20.77 9.04 -22.60
N ASP A 133 20.61 7.94 -21.87
CA ASP A 133 21.68 6.97 -21.64
C ASP A 133 22.06 6.32 -22.99
N PRO A 134 23.30 6.48 -23.49
CA PRO A 134 23.69 5.95 -24.79
C PRO A 134 23.71 4.41 -24.85
N ALA A 135 23.88 3.73 -23.71
CA ALA A 135 23.81 2.28 -23.63
C ALA A 135 22.36 1.79 -23.50
N THR A 136 21.49 2.59 -22.87
CA THR A 136 20.09 2.24 -22.59
C THR A 136 19.12 3.37 -22.98
N PRO A 137 18.95 3.65 -24.27
CA PRO A 137 18.07 4.75 -24.72
C PRO A 137 16.60 4.49 -24.40
N THR A 138 16.20 3.22 -24.29
CA THR A 138 14.88 2.82 -23.80
C THR A 138 15.05 1.63 -22.85
N ALA A 139 14.42 1.71 -21.69
CA ALA A 139 14.35 0.64 -20.72
C ALA A 139 12.89 0.19 -20.55
N THR A 140 12.67 -1.13 -20.53
CA THR A 140 11.36 -1.71 -20.22
C THR A 140 11.36 -2.25 -18.79
N LEU A 141 10.29 -1.97 -18.05
CA LEU A 141 9.96 -2.50 -16.74
C LEU A 141 8.62 -3.22 -16.82
N SER A 142 8.34 -4.15 -15.92
CA SER A 142 7.06 -4.85 -15.86
C SER A 142 6.31 -4.64 -14.54
N VAL A 143 4.99 -4.62 -14.62
CA VAL A 143 4.10 -4.67 -13.46
C VAL A 143 3.09 -5.78 -13.67
N ASP A 144 3.03 -6.72 -12.73
CA ASP A 144 2.13 -7.86 -12.72
C ASP A 144 1.11 -7.71 -11.59
N PHE A 145 -0.14 -8.10 -11.86
CA PHE A 145 -1.18 -8.20 -10.84
C PHE A 145 -2.35 -9.06 -11.32
N ASN A 146 -3.20 -9.48 -10.41
CA ASN A 146 -4.44 -10.21 -10.69
C ASN A 146 -5.64 -9.42 -10.17
N VAL A 147 -6.54 -9.04 -11.08
CA VAL A 147 -7.77 -8.32 -10.74
C VAL A 147 -8.85 -9.31 -10.31
N VAL A 148 -9.43 -9.07 -9.13
CA VAL A 148 -10.56 -9.84 -8.61
C VAL A 148 -11.74 -8.94 -8.30
N GLU A 149 -12.92 -9.54 -8.17
CA GLU A 149 -14.09 -8.82 -7.65
C GLU A 149 -13.81 -8.32 -6.24
N ALA A 150 -14.22 -7.09 -5.94
CA ALA A 150 -14.17 -6.59 -4.58
C ALA A 150 -15.05 -7.48 -3.68
N PRO A 151 -14.62 -7.84 -2.47
CA PRO A 151 -15.51 -8.48 -1.54
C PRO A 151 -16.71 -7.55 -1.27
N PRO A 152 -17.93 -8.11 -1.11
CA PRO A 152 -19.08 -7.29 -0.75
C PRO A 152 -18.78 -6.53 0.54
N PRO A 153 -19.25 -5.28 0.68
CA PRO A 153 -19.05 -4.50 1.89
C PRO A 153 -19.45 -5.28 3.16
N PRO A 154 -18.80 -5.04 4.30
CA PRO A 154 -19.22 -5.67 5.55
C PRO A 154 -20.69 -5.36 5.83
N GLY A 155 -21.51 -6.41 5.96
CA GLY A 155 -22.92 -6.28 6.28
C GLY A 155 -23.89 -6.16 5.09
N THR A 156 -23.40 -6.28 3.85
CA THR A 156 -24.25 -6.65 2.72
C THR A 156 -24.55 -8.15 2.77
N GLY A 157 -25.71 -8.57 2.28
CA GLY A 157 -26.18 -9.95 2.29
C GLY A 157 -27.29 -10.22 3.32
N PRO A 158 -27.93 -11.41 3.27
CA PRO A 158 -28.99 -11.74 4.21
C PRO A 158 -28.41 -12.00 5.61
N ARG A 159 -29.06 -11.47 6.65
CA ARG A 159 -28.63 -11.66 8.04
C ARG A 159 -29.82 -12.05 8.91
N LEU A 160 -29.88 -13.32 9.28
CA LEU A 160 -30.90 -13.77 10.21
C LEU A 160 -30.58 -13.25 11.62
N ARG A 161 -31.56 -12.63 12.25
CA ARG A 161 -31.57 -12.30 13.67
C ARG A 161 -32.80 -12.94 14.31
N VAL A 162 -32.59 -13.51 15.49
CA VAL A 162 -33.68 -13.96 16.36
C VAL A 162 -33.83 -12.91 17.46
N ASP A 163 -35.06 -12.61 17.86
CA ASP A 163 -35.34 -11.68 18.95
C ASP A 163 -34.83 -12.20 20.31
N LYS A 164 -34.84 -13.54 20.48
CA LYS A 164 -34.38 -14.24 21.67
C LYS A 164 -33.70 -15.55 21.26
N GLU A 165 -32.59 -15.90 21.90
CA GLU A 165 -31.94 -17.21 21.68
C GLU A 165 -32.53 -18.30 22.57
N MET A 166 -33.08 -17.91 23.72
CA MET A 166 -33.68 -18.79 24.71
C MET A 166 -34.93 -18.10 25.29
N ILE A 167 -35.97 -18.89 25.51
CA ILE A 167 -37.16 -18.46 26.25
C ILE A 167 -37.17 -19.28 27.53
N ASP A 168 -37.02 -18.59 28.66
CA ASP A 168 -37.30 -19.21 29.95
C ASP A 168 -38.81 -19.27 30.12
N ILE A 169 -39.27 -20.51 30.24
CA ILE A 169 -40.68 -20.85 30.30
C ILE A 169 -41.19 -20.77 31.75
N GLY A 170 -40.28 -20.82 32.72
CA GLY A 170 -40.63 -20.95 34.12
C GLY A 170 -41.37 -22.26 34.44
N PRO A 171 -41.99 -22.35 35.63
CA PRO A 171 -42.74 -23.53 36.04
C PRO A 171 -44.04 -23.68 35.25
N VAL A 172 -44.18 -24.80 34.53
CA VAL A 172 -45.40 -25.13 33.79
C VAL A 172 -46.11 -26.32 34.46
N PRO A 173 -47.42 -26.22 34.72
CA PRO A 173 -48.22 -27.36 35.16
C PRO A 173 -48.10 -28.56 34.23
N TYR A 174 -48.10 -29.75 34.84
CA TYR A 174 -48.05 -31.00 34.11
C TYR A 174 -49.23 -31.11 33.13
N ASP A 175 -48.92 -31.55 31.91
CA ASP A 175 -49.89 -31.80 30.83
C ASP A 175 -50.60 -30.55 30.28
N TRP A 176 -50.00 -29.36 30.45
CA TRP A 176 -50.54 -28.12 29.89
C TRP A 176 -49.80 -27.71 28.61
N PRO A 177 -50.51 -27.51 27.46
CA PRO A 177 -49.86 -27.10 26.23
C PRO A 177 -49.43 -25.64 26.33
N LEU A 178 -48.18 -25.38 25.95
CA LEU A 178 -47.63 -24.04 25.88
C LEU A 178 -47.26 -23.68 24.44
N TYR A 179 -47.48 -22.42 24.09
CA TYR A 179 -47.06 -21.84 22.82
C TYR A 179 -46.13 -20.66 23.08
N GLU A 180 -44.92 -20.74 22.52
CA GLU A 180 -43.95 -19.66 22.53
C GLU A 180 -43.56 -19.29 21.11
N VAL A 181 -43.26 -18.01 20.90
CA VAL A 181 -42.97 -17.45 19.58
C VAL A 181 -41.58 -16.84 19.58
N PHE A 182 -40.76 -17.30 18.64
CA PHE A 182 -39.52 -16.63 18.24
C PHE A 182 -39.79 -15.76 17.03
N THR A 183 -39.35 -14.52 17.08
CA THR A 183 -39.43 -13.59 15.95
C THR A 183 -38.12 -13.64 15.18
N LEU A 184 -38.18 -14.14 13.95
CA LEU A 184 -37.06 -14.15 13.00
C LEU A 184 -37.13 -12.87 12.16
N ARG A 185 -36.03 -12.12 12.10
CA ARG A 185 -35.89 -10.91 11.29
C ARG A 185 -34.70 -11.05 10.35
N ASN A 186 -34.84 -10.56 9.12
CA ASN A 186 -33.71 -10.36 8.22
C ASN A 186 -33.19 -8.93 8.41
N ASP A 187 -32.06 -8.79 9.09
CA ASP A 187 -31.35 -7.52 9.29
C ASP A 187 -30.37 -7.23 8.14
N GLY A 188 -30.34 -8.11 7.14
CA GLY A 188 -29.57 -7.97 5.92
C GLY A 188 -30.28 -7.09 4.90
N ASP A 189 -29.53 -6.69 3.86
CA ASP A 189 -30.05 -5.94 2.72
C ASP A 189 -30.33 -6.83 1.49
N ALA A 190 -30.11 -8.15 1.61
CA ALA A 190 -30.45 -9.13 0.59
C ALA A 190 -31.51 -10.13 1.10
N PRO A 191 -32.28 -10.78 0.19
CA PRO A 191 -33.31 -11.74 0.57
C PRO A 191 -32.76 -12.91 1.41
N LEU A 192 -33.35 -13.14 2.57
CA LEU A 192 -33.07 -14.29 3.44
C LEU A 192 -34.00 -15.44 3.08
N VAL A 193 -33.43 -16.60 2.78
CA VAL A 193 -34.16 -17.85 2.56
C VAL A 193 -33.87 -18.81 3.70
N LEU A 194 -34.90 -19.23 4.42
CA LEU A 194 -34.79 -20.29 5.42
C LEU A 194 -34.76 -21.64 4.71
N GLN A 195 -33.64 -22.36 4.84
CA GLN A 195 -33.49 -23.69 4.28
C GLN A 195 -33.98 -24.74 5.28
N GLY A 196 -35.13 -25.35 4.99
CA GLY A 196 -35.73 -26.38 5.84
C GLY A 196 -36.62 -25.82 6.95
N LYS A 197 -37.04 -26.71 7.86
CA LYS A 197 -37.88 -26.36 9.00
C LYS A 197 -36.99 -25.94 10.19
N PRO A 198 -37.24 -24.78 10.82
CA PRO A 198 -36.57 -24.40 12.05
C PRO A 198 -36.73 -25.49 13.12
N VAL A 199 -35.65 -25.85 13.79
CA VAL A 199 -35.65 -26.86 14.86
C VAL A 199 -35.54 -26.13 16.19
N VAL A 200 -36.48 -26.39 17.09
CA VAL A 200 -36.44 -25.95 18.48
C VAL A 200 -36.07 -27.16 19.34
N ARG A 201 -35.22 -26.96 20.33
CA ARG A 201 -34.89 -27.98 21.34
C ARG A 201 -35.35 -27.48 22.70
N VAL A 202 -35.92 -28.40 23.47
CA VAL A 202 -36.19 -28.17 24.89
C VAL A 202 -34.94 -28.61 25.65
N GLU A 203 -34.37 -27.69 26.42
CA GLU A 203 -33.33 -28.01 27.39
C GLU A 203 -33.99 -28.07 28.76
N GLU A 204 -33.88 -29.20 29.46
CA GLU A 204 -34.36 -29.32 30.82
C GLU A 204 -33.43 -28.53 31.75
N GLY A 205 -33.96 -27.46 32.37
CA GLY A 205 -33.27 -26.74 33.44
C GLY A 205 -33.28 -27.58 34.73
N CYS A 206 -32.12 -27.69 35.38
CA CYS A 206 -31.93 -28.38 36.66
C CYS A 206 -32.68 -27.72 37.82
#